data_AF-A0A6N8XF90-F1
#
_entry.id   AF-A0A6N8XF90-F1
#
_cell.length_a   1.000
_cell.length_b   1.000
_cell.length_c   1.000
_cell.angle_alpha   90.00
_cell.angle_beta   90.00
_cell.angle_gamma   90.00
#
_symmetry.space_group_name_H-M   'P 1'
#
loop_
_entity.id
_entity.type
_entity.pdbx_description
1 polymer ?
#
loop_
_entity_poly.entity_id
_entity_poly.type
_entity_poly.pdbx_seq_one_letter_code
_entity_poly.pdbx_strand_id
1 'polypeptide(L)'
;MSVISIERLPSDPLAALRELAAGEAQLDRLRREHVAAARAGGASWDEVGRALGVSEDAVLEYHFADARRDLAENAGANDGDLSDERAMELAVAEVRAVRRSMLPA
;
A
#
# COMPACT_ATOMS: atom_id res chain seq x y z
N MET A 1 15.93 14.30 -3.09
CA MET A 1 15.23 14.31 -1.78
C MET A 1 14.84 15.73 -1.45
N SER A 2 13.56 15.99 -1.18
CA SER A 2 13.19 17.07 -0.26
C SER A 2 11.85 16.72 0.38
N VAL A 3 11.93 16.17 1.59
CA VAL A 3 10.87 16.30 2.57
C VAL A 3 10.93 17.77 2.99
N ILE A 4 9.84 18.52 2.79
CA ILE A 4 9.73 19.99 2.90
C ILE A 4 10.70 20.57 3.94
N SER A 5 11.50 21.56 3.53
CA SER A 5 12.24 22.39 4.48
C SER A 5 11.29 23.47 5.01
N ILE A 6 10.96 23.43 6.31
CA ILE A 6 10.07 24.40 6.98
C ILE A 6 10.52 25.84 6.71
N GLU A 7 11.83 26.08 6.65
CA GLU A 7 12.44 27.39 6.38
C GLU A 7 12.22 27.91 4.95
N ARG A 8 11.70 27.06 4.04
CA ARG A 8 11.44 27.39 2.63
C ARG A 8 9.95 27.48 2.30
N LEU A 9 9.08 27.44 3.29
CA LEU A 9 7.65 27.57 3.05
C LEU A 9 7.33 28.97 2.48
N PRO A 10 6.42 29.06 1.49
CA PRO A 10 5.91 30.33 1.00
C PRO A 10 5.34 31.19 2.13
N SER A 11 5.50 32.52 2.04
CA SER A 11 4.90 33.45 2.99
C SER A 11 3.38 33.57 2.84
N ASP A 12 2.83 33.25 1.66
CA ASP A 12 1.38 33.11 1.47
C ASP A 12 0.89 31.84 2.17
N PRO A 13 -0.02 31.94 3.16
CA PRO A 13 -0.53 30.77 3.89
C PRO A 13 -1.18 29.71 3.01
N LEU A 14 -1.89 30.10 1.94
CA LEU A 14 -2.53 29.13 1.06
C LEU A 14 -1.51 28.39 0.19
N ALA A 15 -0.49 29.09 -0.31
CA ALA A 15 0.64 28.44 -0.97
C ALA A 15 1.42 27.52 -0.01
N ALA A 16 1.63 27.93 1.25
CA ALA A 16 2.27 27.08 2.26
C ALA A 16 1.49 25.80 2.53
N LEU A 17 0.17 25.87 2.65
CA LEU A 17 -0.68 24.68 2.82
C LEU A 17 -0.62 23.73 1.62
N ARG A 18 -0.58 24.25 0.39
CA ARG A 18 -0.41 23.41 -0.81
C ARG A 18 0.94 22.71 -0.83
N GLU A 19 2.01 23.41 -0.44
CA GLU A 19 3.34 22.83 -0.34
C GLU A 19 3.37 21.73 0.72
N LEU A 20 2.80 21.99 1.92
CA LEU A 20 2.64 21.00 2.99
C LEU A 20 1.93 19.73 2.51
N ALA A 21 0.77 19.88 1.85
CA ALA A 21 0.04 18.74 1.30
C ALA A 21 0.86 17.93 0.28
N ALA A 22 1.65 18.61 -0.57
CA ALA A 22 2.52 17.94 -1.53
C ALA A 22 3.63 17.13 -0.84
N GLY A 23 4.24 17.68 0.22
CA GLY A 23 5.26 16.96 0.99
C GLY A 23 4.70 15.83 1.84
N GLU A 24 3.49 15.96 2.39
CA GLU A 24 2.78 14.87 3.04
C GLU A 24 2.57 13.70 2.08
N ALA A 25 2.11 13.97 0.85
CA ALA A 25 1.94 12.94 -0.18
C ALA A 25 3.28 12.29 -0.57
N GLN A 26 4.38 13.06 -0.62
CA GLN A 26 5.70 12.51 -0.90
C GLN A 26 6.23 11.66 0.26
N LEU A 27 6.05 12.11 1.49
CA LEU A 27 6.38 11.36 2.71
C LEU A 27 5.60 10.05 2.78
N ASP A 28 4.31 10.08 2.44
CA ASP A 28 3.46 8.91 2.38
C ASP A 28 4.00 7.86 1.40
N ARG A 29 4.36 8.31 0.19
CA ARG A 29 4.96 7.45 -0.83
C ARG A 29 6.27 6.82 -0.35
N LEU A 30 7.18 7.63 0.18
CA LEU A 30 8.47 7.15 0.72
C LEU A 30 8.25 6.15 1.86
N ARG A 31 7.29 6.41 2.76
CA ARG A 31 6.93 5.48 3.83
C ARG A 31 6.52 4.13 3.25
N ARG A 32 5.63 4.11 2.24
CA ARG A 32 5.19 2.86 1.60
C ARG A 32 6.33 2.11 0.92
N GLU A 33 7.22 2.82 0.21
CA GLU A 33 8.41 2.23 -0.42
C GLU A 33 9.32 1.56 0.62
N HIS A 34 9.59 2.23 1.75
CA HIS A 34 10.39 1.68 2.83
C HIS A 34 9.72 0.51 3.54
N VAL A 35 8.40 0.55 3.75
CA VAL A 35 7.64 -0.60 4.28
C VAL A 35 7.76 -1.80 3.33
N ALA A 36 7.59 -1.60 2.02
CA ALA A 36 7.74 -2.67 1.04
C ALA A 36 9.16 -3.25 1.03
N ALA A 37 10.18 -2.40 1.10
CA ALA A 37 11.58 -2.84 1.18
C ALA A 37 11.87 -3.62 2.48
N ALA A 38 11.33 -3.17 3.62
CA ALA A 38 11.47 -3.88 4.90
C ALA A 38 10.81 -5.27 4.84
N ARG A 39 9.61 -5.36 4.26
CA ARG A 39 8.90 -6.63 4.04
C ARG A 39 9.66 -7.56 3.11
N ALA A 40 10.23 -7.04 2.02
CA ALA A 40 11.08 -7.82 1.12
C ALA A 40 12.37 -8.30 1.81
N GLY A 41 12.89 -7.53 2.77
CA GLY A 41 14.01 -7.91 3.64
C GLY A 41 13.65 -8.90 4.76
N GLY A 42 12.39 -9.30 4.89
CA GLY A 42 11.93 -10.29 5.87
C GLY A 42 11.41 -9.72 7.20
N ALA A 43 11.35 -8.39 7.37
CA ALA A 43 10.79 -7.77 8.57
C ALA A 43 9.31 -8.14 8.74
N SER A 44 8.87 -8.46 9.95
CA SER A 44 7.46 -8.75 10.25
C SER A 44 6.61 -7.47 10.26
N TRP A 45 5.28 -7.62 10.18
CA TRP A 45 4.38 -6.45 10.29
C TRP A 45 4.41 -5.80 11.67
N ASP A 46 4.57 -6.60 12.73
CA ASP A 46 4.82 -6.11 14.09
C ASP A 46 6.11 -5.27 14.18
N GLU A 47 7.20 -5.72 13.57
CA GLU A 47 8.47 -4.96 13.55
C GLU A 47 8.32 -3.63 12.81
N VAL A 48 7.60 -3.62 11.69
CA VAL A 48 7.28 -2.40 10.95
C VAL A 48 6.40 -1.47 11.79
N GLY A 49 5.38 -2.00 12.47
CA GLY A 49 4.51 -1.23 13.37
C GLY A 49 5.29 -0.57 14.50
N ARG A 50 6.14 -1.34 15.18
CA ARG A 50 7.03 -0.83 16.23
C ARG A 50 7.96 0.26 15.72
N ALA A 51 8.53 0.12 14.52
CA ALA A 51 9.38 1.15 13.92
C ALA A 51 8.62 2.45 13.56
N LEU A 52 7.34 2.33 13.21
CA LEU A 52 6.45 3.47 12.90
C LEU A 52 5.76 4.05 14.14
N GLY A 53 5.88 3.41 15.31
CA GLY A 53 5.21 3.83 16.54
C GLY A 53 3.69 3.55 16.56
N VAL A 54 3.23 2.57 15.78
CA VAL A 54 1.82 2.18 15.67
C VAL A 54 1.65 0.67 15.87
N SER A 55 0.41 0.20 16.02
CA SER A 55 0.11 -1.23 16.09
C SER A 55 0.27 -1.91 14.73
N GLU A 56 0.48 -3.22 14.73
CA GLU A 56 0.46 -4.05 13.51
C GLU A 56 -0.84 -3.85 12.71
N ASP A 57 -1.99 -3.91 13.39
CA ASP A 57 -3.30 -3.71 12.74
C ASP A 57 -3.39 -2.37 12.02
N ALA A 58 -2.85 -1.29 12.62
CA ALA A 58 -2.84 0.02 11.99
C ALA A 58 -1.95 0.07 10.74
N VAL A 59 -0.81 -0.65 10.75
CA VAL A 59 0.04 -0.78 9.55
C VAL A 59 -0.68 -1.53 8.45
N LEU A 60 -1.35 -2.64 8.77
CA LEU A 60 -2.09 -3.45 7.81
C LEU A 60 -3.29 -2.70 7.24
N GLU A 61 -4.00 -1.95 8.07
CA GLU A 61 -5.11 -1.11 7.65
C GLU A 61 -4.62 -0.07 6.64
N TYR A 62 -3.59 0.69 7.01
CA TYR A 62 -3.00 1.73 6.17
C TYR A 62 -2.39 1.17 4.86
N HIS A 63 -1.57 0.13 4.95
CA HIS A 63 -0.80 -0.38 3.81
C HIS A 63 -1.70 -1.02 2.74
N PHE A 64 -2.76 -1.69 3.16
CA PHE A 64 -3.70 -2.35 2.26
C PHE A 64 -4.97 -1.55 1.97
N ALA A 65 -5.09 -0.31 2.46
CA ALA A 65 -6.28 0.53 2.25
C ALA A 65 -6.60 0.72 0.76
N ASP A 66 -5.62 1.11 -0.04
CA ASP A 66 -5.81 1.33 -1.46
C ASP A 66 -6.11 0.01 -2.19
N ALA A 67 -5.35 -1.05 -1.90
CA ALA A 67 -5.59 -2.36 -2.50
C ALA A 67 -7.00 -2.89 -2.19
N ARG A 68 -7.51 -2.66 -0.96
CA ARG A 68 -8.89 -3.02 -0.59
C ARG A 68 -9.92 -2.18 -1.34
N ARG A 69 -9.69 -0.87 -1.49
CA ARG A 69 -10.58 0.01 -2.25
C ARG A 69 -10.63 -0.40 -3.72
N ASP A 70 -9.48 -0.58 -4.34
CA ASP A 70 -9.36 -0.95 -5.75
C ASP A 70 -9.97 -2.33 -6.01
N LEU A 71 -9.80 -3.28 -5.08
CA LEU A 71 -10.47 -4.58 -5.12
C LEU A 71 -11.99 -4.45 -5.01
N ALA A 72 -12.49 -3.62 -4.09
CA ALA A 72 -13.92 -3.40 -3.93
C ALA A 72 -14.56 -2.73 -5.16
N GLU A 73 -13.88 -1.77 -5.77
CA GLU A 73 -14.31 -1.13 -7.02
C GLU A 73 -14.38 -2.13 -8.17
N ASN A 74 -13.32 -2.93 -8.35
CA ASN A 74 -13.30 -3.98 -9.38
C ASN A 74 -14.36 -5.05 -9.14
N ALA A 75 -14.60 -5.45 -7.89
CA ALA A 75 -15.65 -6.41 -7.55
C ALA A 75 -17.04 -5.86 -7.88
N GLY A 76 -17.31 -4.60 -7.53
CA GLY A 76 -18.59 -3.94 -7.87
C GLY A 76 -18.79 -3.74 -9.37
N ALA A 77 -17.72 -3.42 -10.12
CA ALA A 77 -17.78 -3.26 -11.57
C ALA A 77 -18.06 -4.57 -12.34
N ASN A 78 -17.71 -5.72 -11.74
CA ASN A 78 -17.89 -7.05 -12.33
C ASN A 78 -18.93 -7.89 -11.57
N ASP A 79 -19.79 -7.24 -10.78
CA ASP A 79 -20.83 -7.94 -10.01
C ASP A 79 -21.78 -8.69 -10.95
N GLY A 80 -21.91 -10.00 -10.74
CA GLY A 80 -22.71 -10.90 -11.58
C GLY A 80 -22.03 -11.49 -12.82
N ASP A 81 -20.78 -11.12 -13.14
CA ASP A 81 -20.04 -11.68 -14.30
C ASP A 81 -19.17 -12.91 -13.94
N LEU A 82 -19.11 -13.28 -12.66
CA LEU A 82 -18.31 -14.41 -12.18
C LEU A 82 -19.19 -15.63 -11.88
N SER A 83 -19.26 -16.57 -12.83
CA SER A 83 -19.88 -17.88 -12.57
C SER A 83 -19.04 -18.73 -11.61
N ASP A 84 -19.65 -19.68 -10.91
CA ASP A 84 -18.95 -20.61 -10.00
C ASP A 84 -17.81 -21.37 -10.69
N GLU A 85 -18.03 -21.79 -11.94
CA GLU A 85 -17.02 -22.47 -12.75
C GLU A 85 -15.84 -21.54 -13.05
N ARG A 86 -16.14 -20.30 -13.45
CA ARG A 86 -15.10 -19.30 -13.73
C ARG A 86 -14.33 -18.89 -12.48
N ALA A 87 -15.02 -18.77 -11.34
CA ALA A 87 -14.42 -18.50 -10.05
C ALA A 87 -13.45 -19.62 -9.63
N MET A 88 -13.85 -20.88 -9.82
CA MET A 88 -13.01 -22.04 -9.52
C MET A 88 -11.78 -22.09 -10.42
N GLU A 89 -11.93 -21.87 -11.72
CA GLU A 89 -10.80 -21.77 -12.65
C GLU A 89 -9.80 -20.70 -12.22
N LEU A 90 -10.31 -19.52 -11.86
CA LEU A 90 -9.49 -18.41 -11.40
C LEU A 90 -8.72 -18.79 -10.12
N ALA A 91 -9.40 -19.34 -9.12
CA ALA A 91 -8.79 -19.76 -7.87
C ALA A 91 -7.68 -20.81 -8.09
N VAL A 92 -7.93 -21.81 -8.94
CA VAL A 92 -6.94 -22.84 -9.29
C VAL A 92 -5.74 -22.22 -10.03
N ALA A 93 -5.99 -21.29 -10.95
CA ALA A 93 -4.92 -20.62 -11.70
C ALA A 93 -4.00 -19.82 -10.76
N GLU A 94 -4.58 -19.06 -9.81
CA GLU A 94 -3.84 -18.27 -8.85
C GLU A 94 -3.03 -19.13 -7.88
N VAL A 95 -3.61 -20.20 -7.32
CA VAL A 95 -2.89 -21.13 -6.44
C VAL A 95 -1.69 -21.74 -7.18
N ARG A 96 -1.86 -22.10 -8.46
CA ARG A 96 -0.76 -22.60 -9.29
C ARG A 96 0.31 -21.53 -9.52
N ALA A 97 -0.07 -20.27 -9.72
CA ALA A 97 0.87 -19.17 -9.89
C ALA A 97 1.70 -18.91 -8.63
N VAL A 98 1.05 -18.82 -7.47
CA VAL A 98 1.73 -18.66 -6.17
C VAL A 98 2.66 -19.83 -5.88
N ARG A 99 2.22 -21.06 -6.16
CA ARG A 99 3.08 -22.23 -5.97
C ARG A 99 4.33 -22.19 -6.86
N ARG A 100 4.21 -21.71 -8.10
CA ARG A 100 5.37 -21.53 -9.00
C ARG A 100 6.33 -20.47 -8.48
N SER A 101 5.84 -19.37 -7.91
CA SER A 101 6.71 -18.32 -7.37
C SER A 101 7.41 -18.71 -6.06
N MET A 102 6.88 -19.70 -5.34
CA MET A 102 7.47 -20.22 -4.10
C MET A 102 8.50 -21.35 -4.31
N LEU A 103 8.62 -21.92 -5.52
CA LEU A 103 9.64 -22.92 -5.80
C LEU A 103 10.96 -22.22 -6.16
N PRO A 104 12.09 -22.54 -5.49
CA PRO A 104 13.40 -22.01 -5.88
C PRO A 104 13.77 -22.50 -7.28
N ALA A 105 14.42 -21.63 -8.06
CA ALA A 105 14.91 -21.91 -9.41
C ALA A 105 15.97 -23.03 -9.43
#